data_AF-A0A923QRA8-F1
#
_entry.id   AF-A0A923QRA8-F1
#
_cell.length_a   1.000
_cell.length_b   1.000
_cell.length_c   1.000
_cell.angle_alpha   90.00
_cell.angle_beta   90.00
_cell.angle_gamma   90.00
#
_symmetry.space_group_name_H-M   'P 1'
#
loop_
_entity.id
_entity.type
_entity.pdbx_description
1 polymer ?
#
loop_
_entity_poly.entity_id
_entity_poly.type
_entity_poly.pdbx_seq_one_letter_code
_entity_poly.pdbx_strand_id
1 'polypeptide(L)'
;MKHKRRIFSKHCSCAITLLACFLISFASVAQSVTSRIKLNQLGYYPMAPKAAVVTGDTDGDSFYITSTNLRDTFFTGKLTEEMKSANSSTKTKIADFSPFQKSGTFVVIIPGVGHSYVFKINSKVNADAAVAGLKGFYYQRVSMPLEARYAGKWHRSAGHPDDVVYIHPSAASKERPAGSTISTPGGWYDAGDYNKYMVNSGISMGTMLSAY
;
A
#
# COMPACT_ATOMS: atom_id res chain seq x y z
N MET A 1 -67.34 -33.77 -73.77
CA MET A 1 -66.09 -33.20 -74.31
C MET A 1 -65.70 -32.00 -73.44
N LYS A 2 -64.49 -32.01 -72.87
CA LYS A 2 -63.81 -30.93 -72.09
C LYS A 2 -64.51 -30.47 -70.78
N HIS A 3 -64.09 -30.91 -69.59
CA HIS A 3 -62.91 -30.58 -68.76
C HIS A 3 -63.18 -29.53 -67.65
N LYS A 4 -63.01 -29.97 -66.38
CA LYS A 4 -62.29 -29.34 -65.23
C LYS A 4 -62.73 -27.91 -64.80
N ARG A 5 -62.77 -27.48 -63.52
CA ARG A 5 -62.28 -27.95 -62.21
C ARG A 5 -62.93 -27.05 -61.14
N ARG A 6 -63.26 -27.59 -59.96
CA ARG A 6 -63.49 -26.84 -58.71
C ARG A 6 -62.17 -26.26 -58.20
N ILE A 7 -62.18 -25.04 -57.64
CA ILE A 7 -61.13 -24.56 -56.72
C ILE A 7 -61.80 -23.80 -55.57
N PHE A 8 -61.58 -24.30 -54.36
CA PHE A 8 -61.83 -23.66 -53.06
C PHE A 8 -60.80 -22.55 -52.85
N SER A 9 -61.24 -21.37 -52.39
CA SER A 9 -60.36 -20.36 -51.81
C SER A 9 -60.28 -20.57 -50.28
N LYS A 10 -59.10 -20.97 -49.80
CA LYS A 10 -58.68 -20.91 -48.40
C LYS A 10 -57.32 -20.21 -48.35
N HIS A 11 -57.23 -18.91 -48.10
CA HIS A 11 -55.97 -18.26 -47.69
C HIS A 11 -56.30 -17.19 -46.65
N CYS A 12 -55.50 -16.87 -45.64
CA CYS A 12 -54.43 -17.52 -44.89
C CYS A 12 -54.10 -16.44 -43.84
N SER A 13 -54.31 -16.70 -42.55
CA SER A 13 -53.98 -15.72 -41.50
C SER A 13 -52.46 -15.56 -41.43
N CYS A 14 -51.96 -14.38 -41.80
CA CYS A 14 -50.56 -14.02 -41.62
C CYS A 14 -50.41 -13.43 -40.21
N ALA A 15 -50.05 -14.26 -39.23
CA ALA A 15 -49.63 -13.81 -37.91
C ALA A 15 -48.18 -13.32 -38.02
N ILE A 16 -47.97 -12.01 -37.91
CA ILE A 16 -46.65 -11.40 -37.80
C ILE A 16 -46.21 -11.51 -36.34
N THR A 17 -45.34 -12.46 -36.04
CA THR A 17 -44.71 -12.60 -34.72
C THR A 17 -43.56 -11.60 -34.62
N LEU A 18 -43.79 -10.47 -33.93
CA LEU A 18 -42.75 -9.51 -33.58
C LEU A 18 -41.86 -10.11 -32.47
N LEU A 19 -40.66 -10.56 -32.85
CA LEU A 19 -39.63 -11.01 -31.91
C LEU A 19 -38.95 -9.77 -31.29
N ALA A 20 -39.39 -9.37 -30.10
CA ALA A 20 -38.73 -8.30 -29.33
C ALA A 20 -37.43 -8.84 -28.71
N CYS A 21 -36.29 -8.56 -29.33
CA CYS A 21 -34.98 -8.76 -28.72
C CYS A 21 -34.81 -7.77 -27.56
N PHE A 22 -35.02 -8.24 -26.33
CA PHE A 22 -34.67 -7.51 -25.11
C PHE A 22 -33.13 -7.48 -24.99
N LEU A 23 -32.50 -6.40 -25.47
CA LEU A 23 -31.10 -6.10 -25.18
C LEU A 23 -31.01 -5.72 -23.70
N ILE A 24 -30.73 -6.70 -22.85
CA ILE A 24 -30.32 -6.47 -21.46
C ILE A 24 -28.98 -5.75 -21.53
N SER A 25 -29.01 -4.43 -21.41
CA SER A 25 -27.81 -3.63 -21.23
C SER A 25 -27.26 -3.94 -19.84
N PHE A 26 -26.33 -4.88 -19.75
CA PHE A 26 -25.48 -5.00 -18.58
C PHE A 26 -24.66 -3.71 -18.50
N ALA A 27 -25.06 -2.80 -17.62
CA ALA A 27 -24.22 -1.68 -17.26
C ALA A 27 -22.94 -2.26 -16.64
N SER A 28 -21.86 -2.31 -17.43
CA SER A 28 -20.52 -2.52 -16.88
C SER A 28 -20.21 -1.32 -15.99
N VAL A 29 -20.50 -1.45 -14.70
CA VAL A 29 -19.99 -0.52 -13.70
C VAL A 29 -18.48 -0.72 -13.68
N ALA A 30 -17.76 0.18 -14.35
CA ALA A 30 -16.32 0.25 -14.22
C ALA A 30 -16.01 0.43 -12.74
N GLN A 31 -15.30 -0.53 -12.15
CA GLN A 31 -14.93 -0.44 -10.75
C GLN A 31 -14.05 0.79 -10.55
N SER A 32 -14.40 1.62 -9.57
CA SER A 32 -13.59 2.76 -9.17
C SER A 32 -12.54 2.35 -8.15
N VAL A 33 -11.48 3.15 -8.04
CA VAL A 33 -10.54 3.00 -6.92
C VAL A 33 -11.30 3.19 -5.61
N THR A 34 -10.99 2.37 -4.60
CA THR A 34 -11.65 2.43 -3.30
C THR A 34 -10.64 2.42 -2.17
N SER A 35 -10.92 3.19 -1.12
CA SER A 35 -10.13 3.18 0.10
C SER A 35 -10.47 1.99 1.00
N ARG A 36 -11.52 1.21 0.69
CA ARG A 36 -11.99 0.05 1.46
C ARG A 36 -11.09 -1.17 1.32
N ILE A 37 -10.22 -1.22 0.32
CA ILE A 37 -9.26 -2.31 0.10
C ILE A 37 -7.88 -1.82 0.54
N LYS A 38 -7.43 -2.30 1.70
CA LYS A 38 -6.14 -1.96 2.32
C LYS A 38 -5.10 -3.01 1.98
N LEU A 39 -3.93 -2.58 1.54
CA LEU A 39 -2.83 -3.45 1.15
C LEU A 39 -1.48 -2.76 1.37
N ASN A 40 -0.37 -3.51 1.26
CA ASN A 40 0.95 -2.91 1.26
C ASN A 40 1.16 -2.14 -0.05
N GLN A 41 1.18 -0.80 0.03
CA GLN A 41 1.30 0.07 -1.14
C GLN A 41 2.68 0.00 -1.82
N LEU A 42 3.72 -0.46 -1.14
CA LEU A 42 4.99 -0.79 -1.80
C LEU A 42 4.83 -2.09 -2.63
N GLY A 43 4.16 -3.07 -2.05
CA GLY A 43 3.84 -4.34 -2.67
C GLY A 43 4.33 -5.56 -1.87
N TYR A 44 4.62 -6.65 -2.58
CA TYR A 44 4.93 -7.96 -2.00
C TYR A 44 6.12 -8.65 -2.69
N TYR A 45 6.81 -9.52 -1.95
CA TYR A 45 7.79 -10.43 -2.53
C TYR A 45 7.08 -11.63 -3.18
N PRO A 46 7.59 -12.20 -4.29
CA PRO A 46 6.94 -13.29 -5.03
C PRO A 46 6.55 -14.50 -4.18
N MET A 47 7.42 -14.93 -3.26
CA MET A 47 7.19 -16.13 -2.44
C MET A 47 6.74 -15.83 -1.00
N ALA A 48 6.58 -14.55 -0.63
CA ALA A 48 6.13 -14.17 0.70
C ALA A 48 4.59 -14.24 0.81
N PRO A 49 4.05 -14.27 2.04
CA PRO A 49 2.62 -14.06 2.28
C PRO A 49 2.13 -12.72 1.70
N LYS A 50 0.91 -12.72 1.15
CA LYS A 50 0.31 -11.55 0.50
C LYS A 50 -1.18 -11.51 0.79
N ALA A 51 -1.62 -10.40 1.35
CA ALA A 51 -3.02 -10.22 1.69
C ALA A 51 -3.45 -8.77 1.47
N ALA A 52 -4.71 -8.60 1.08
CA ALA A 52 -5.42 -7.34 1.18
C ALA A 52 -6.58 -7.49 2.17
N VAL A 53 -6.83 -6.44 2.95
CA VAL A 53 -7.93 -6.37 3.91
C VAL A 53 -9.04 -5.53 3.29
N VAL A 54 -10.22 -6.10 3.15
CA VAL A 54 -11.42 -5.35 2.75
C VAL A 54 -12.23 -4.97 3.98
N THR A 55 -12.61 -3.71 4.09
CA THR A 55 -13.39 -3.18 5.21
C THR A 55 -14.87 -2.98 4.87
N GLY A 56 -15.76 -3.24 5.83
CA GLY A 56 -17.21 -3.12 5.67
C GLY A 56 -17.82 -4.32 4.92
N ASP A 57 -19.12 -4.25 4.64
CA ASP A 57 -19.86 -5.38 4.08
C ASP A 57 -19.54 -5.63 2.60
N THR A 58 -19.52 -6.90 2.18
CA THR A 58 -19.32 -7.30 0.78
C THR A 58 -20.48 -8.19 0.35
N ASP A 59 -21.07 -7.89 -0.81
CA ASP A 59 -22.23 -8.65 -1.34
C ASP A 59 -21.82 -10.03 -1.90
N GLY A 60 -20.51 -10.25 -2.10
CA GLY A 60 -19.94 -11.51 -2.57
C GLY A 60 -18.66 -11.90 -1.81
N ASP A 61 -18.17 -13.10 -2.13
CA ASP A 61 -16.99 -13.71 -1.51
C ASP A 61 -15.78 -13.76 -2.45
N SER A 62 -15.88 -13.27 -3.68
CA SER A 62 -14.82 -13.43 -4.68
C SER A 62 -13.95 -12.18 -4.80
N PHE A 63 -12.66 -12.38 -5.07
CA PHE A 63 -11.73 -11.31 -5.43
C PHE A 63 -10.83 -11.72 -6.58
N TYR A 64 -10.26 -10.73 -7.27
CA TYR A 64 -9.42 -10.94 -8.43
C TYR A 64 -8.14 -10.11 -8.34
N ILE A 65 -7.02 -10.65 -8.83
CA ILE A 65 -5.82 -9.86 -9.13
C ILE A 65 -5.81 -9.60 -10.63
N THR A 66 -5.75 -8.33 -11.02
CA THR A 66 -5.85 -7.92 -12.42
C THR A 66 -4.72 -6.98 -12.82
N SER A 67 -4.56 -6.80 -14.13
CA SER A 67 -3.81 -5.70 -14.74
C SER A 67 -4.34 -4.34 -14.29
N THR A 68 -3.50 -3.31 -14.33
CA THR A 68 -3.89 -1.95 -13.91
C THR A 68 -4.98 -1.30 -14.79
N ASN A 69 -5.20 -1.82 -16.00
CA ASN A 69 -6.28 -1.41 -16.89
C ASN A 69 -7.56 -2.24 -16.71
N LEU A 70 -7.57 -3.16 -15.73
CA LEU A 70 -8.68 -4.03 -15.33
C LEU A 70 -9.14 -5.03 -16.42
N ARG A 71 -8.34 -5.27 -17.47
CA ARG A 71 -8.75 -6.15 -18.59
C ARG A 71 -8.35 -7.60 -18.40
N ASP A 72 -7.14 -7.81 -17.91
CA ASP A 72 -6.57 -9.15 -17.71
C ASP A 72 -6.67 -9.57 -16.25
N THR A 73 -7.33 -10.70 -16.00
CA THR A 73 -7.35 -11.36 -14.69
C THR A 73 -6.24 -12.40 -14.61
N PHE A 74 -5.38 -12.28 -13.60
CA PHE A 74 -4.23 -13.17 -13.38
C PHE A 74 -4.44 -14.14 -12.22
N PHE A 75 -5.33 -13.83 -11.29
CA PHE A 75 -5.65 -14.67 -10.15
C PHE A 75 -7.09 -14.46 -9.73
N THR A 76 -7.74 -15.54 -9.30
CA THR A 76 -9.07 -15.53 -8.69
C THR A 76 -8.97 -16.23 -7.34
N GLY A 77 -9.55 -15.61 -6.32
CA GLY A 77 -9.59 -16.17 -4.98
C GLY A 77 -10.89 -15.85 -4.26
N LYS A 78 -11.03 -16.41 -3.06
CA LYS A 78 -12.16 -16.14 -2.17
C LYS A 78 -11.70 -15.35 -0.95
N LEU A 79 -12.50 -14.37 -0.57
CA LEU A 79 -12.43 -13.67 0.70
C LEU A 79 -12.66 -14.67 1.83
N THR A 80 -11.95 -14.47 2.93
CA THR A 80 -12.26 -15.17 4.17
C THR A 80 -13.65 -14.77 4.69
N GLU A 81 -14.13 -15.53 5.66
CA GLU A 81 -15.26 -15.09 6.49
C GLU A 81 -14.96 -13.75 7.17
N GLU A 82 -16.05 -13.08 7.59
CA GLU A 82 -15.96 -11.82 8.32
C GLU A 82 -15.18 -12.02 9.63
N MET A 83 -14.16 -11.20 9.81
CA MET A 83 -13.35 -11.11 11.01
C MET A 83 -13.67 -9.83 11.77
N LYS A 84 -13.92 -9.99 13.07
CA LYS A 84 -14.06 -8.89 14.02
C LYS A 84 -12.69 -8.52 14.58
N SER A 85 -12.32 -7.25 14.48
CA SER A 85 -11.08 -6.77 15.11
C SER A 85 -11.23 -6.70 16.63
N ALA A 86 -10.17 -7.08 17.36
CA ALA A 86 -10.08 -6.85 18.80
C ALA A 86 -9.89 -5.36 19.15
N ASN A 87 -9.40 -4.57 18.19
CA ASN A 87 -8.95 -3.19 18.40
C ASN A 87 -9.85 -2.16 17.68
N SER A 88 -10.91 -2.59 17.00
CA SER A 88 -11.80 -1.73 16.22
C SER A 88 -13.16 -2.38 15.99
N SER A 89 -14.21 -1.58 15.86
CA SER A 89 -15.54 -2.02 15.42
C SER A 89 -15.60 -2.34 13.91
N THR A 90 -14.51 -2.12 13.18
CA THR A 90 -14.46 -2.34 11.73
C THR A 90 -14.53 -3.83 11.41
N LYS A 91 -15.55 -4.20 10.66
CA LYS A 91 -15.67 -5.52 10.02
C LYS A 91 -14.67 -5.65 8.88
N THR A 92 -14.02 -6.81 8.81
CA THR A 92 -13.00 -7.06 7.78
C THR A 92 -13.13 -8.43 7.16
N LYS A 93 -12.74 -8.58 5.91
CA LYS A 93 -12.42 -9.88 5.28
C LYS A 93 -11.03 -9.81 4.67
N ILE A 94 -10.39 -10.95 4.47
CA ILE A 94 -9.05 -11.06 3.92
C ILE A 94 -9.12 -11.65 2.51
N ALA A 95 -8.51 -10.97 1.54
CA ALA A 95 -8.15 -11.53 0.25
C ALA A 95 -6.70 -12.03 0.32
N ASP A 96 -6.51 -13.33 0.55
CA ASP A 96 -5.19 -13.96 0.56
C ASP A 96 -4.81 -14.42 -0.86
N PHE A 97 -3.79 -13.79 -1.42
CA PHE A 97 -3.23 -14.11 -2.73
C PHE A 97 -1.77 -14.54 -2.63
N SER A 98 -1.38 -15.13 -1.50
CA SER A 98 -0.05 -15.70 -1.29
C SER A 98 0.36 -16.70 -2.40
N PRO A 99 -0.54 -17.57 -2.93
CA PRO A 99 -0.21 -18.45 -4.06
C PRO A 99 0.11 -17.72 -5.37
N PHE A 100 -0.25 -16.44 -5.51
CA PHE A 100 0.05 -15.65 -6.71
C PHE A 100 1.48 -15.11 -6.66
N GLN A 101 2.37 -15.69 -7.48
CA GLN A 101 3.83 -15.40 -7.44
C GLN A 101 4.33 -14.61 -8.66
N LYS A 102 3.48 -14.35 -9.65
CA LYS A 102 3.87 -13.63 -10.87
C LYS A 102 4.32 -12.21 -10.51
N SER A 103 5.55 -11.88 -10.88
CA SER A 103 6.05 -10.51 -10.72
C SER A 103 5.36 -9.56 -11.71
N GLY A 104 5.12 -8.32 -11.29
CA GLY A 104 4.41 -7.34 -12.09
C GLY A 104 3.76 -6.24 -11.26
N THR A 105 2.86 -5.51 -11.90
CA THR A 105 2.09 -4.42 -11.31
C THR A 105 0.61 -4.71 -11.46
N PHE A 106 -0.13 -4.67 -10.37
CA PHE A 106 -1.48 -5.21 -10.30
C PHE A 106 -2.40 -4.35 -9.42
N VAL A 107 -3.69 -4.68 -9.47
CA VAL A 107 -4.71 -4.24 -8.50
C VAL A 107 -5.54 -5.43 -8.02
N VAL A 108 -6.07 -5.33 -6.80
CA VAL A 108 -7.11 -6.24 -6.28
C VAL A 108 -8.46 -5.66 -6.67
N ILE A 109 -9.34 -6.48 -7.24
CA ILE A 109 -10.74 -6.14 -7.55
C ILE A 109 -11.67 -6.97 -6.68
N ILE A 110 -12.66 -6.33 -6.06
CA ILE A 110 -13.75 -7.02 -5.36
C ILE A 110 -15.09 -6.51 -5.95
N PRO A 111 -15.90 -7.39 -6.59
CA PRO A 111 -17.25 -7.06 -7.07
C PRO A 111 -18.08 -6.29 -6.04
N GLY A 112 -18.74 -5.21 -6.47
CA GLY A 112 -19.55 -4.35 -5.60
C GLY A 112 -18.76 -3.39 -4.68
N VAL A 113 -17.44 -3.56 -4.54
CA VAL A 113 -16.61 -2.73 -3.64
C VAL A 113 -15.72 -1.75 -4.39
N GLY A 114 -15.12 -2.17 -5.51
CA GLY A 114 -14.12 -1.39 -6.25
C GLY A 114 -12.75 -2.07 -6.29
N HIS A 115 -11.76 -1.36 -6.83
CA HIS A 115 -10.39 -1.87 -6.91
C HIS A 115 -9.42 -1.13 -5.98
N SER A 116 -8.36 -1.82 -5.57
CA SER A 116 -7.32 -1.25 -4.71
C SER A 116 -6.48 -0.18 -5.43
N TYR A 117 -5.65 0.52 -4.65
CA TYR A 117 -4.47 1.17 -5.20
C TYR A 117 -3.56 0.15 -5.90
N VAL A 118 -2.74 0.65 -6.83
CA VAL A 118 -1.75 -0.15 -7.55
C VAL A 118 -0.69 -0.66 -6.58
N PHE A 119 -0.29 -1.92 -6.72
CA PHE A 119 0.81 -2.53 -5.97
C PHE A 119 1.72 -3.34 -6.88
N LYS A 120 2.94 -3.63 -6.41
CA LYS A 120 3.94 -4.42 -7.15
C LYS A 120 4.15 -5.79 -6.52
N ILE A 121 4.46 -6.78 -7.34
CA ILE A 121 5.10 -8.03 -6.89
C ILE A 121 6.49 -8.06 -7.51
N ASN A 122 7.53 -8.02 -6.67
CA ASN A 122 8.92 -7.90 -7.11
C ASN A 122 9.88 -8.47 -6.04
N SER A 123 11.01 -9.04 -6.48
CA SER A 123 12.06 -9.59 -5.61
C SER A 123 12.84 -8.55 -4.80
N LYS A 124 12.59 -7.25 -5.01
CA LYS A 124 13.24 -6.13 -4.29
C LYS A 124 12.24 -5.09 -3.78
N VAL A 125 11.02 -5.50 -3.41
CA VAL A 125 9.92 -4.56 -3.14
C VAL A 125 10.20 -3.57 -2.00
N ASN A 126 10.98 -3.94 -0.99
CA ASN A 126 11.34 -3.04 0.11
C ASN A 126 12.69 -2.33 -0.07
N ALA A 127 13.41 -2.53 -1.18
CA ALA A 127 14.76 -2.02 -1.34
C ALA A 127 14.82 -0.48 -1.23
N ASP A 128 13.95 0.22 -1.95
CA ASP A 128 13.90 1.69 -1.92
C ASP A 128 13.48 2.22 -0.54
N ALA A 129 12.55 1.53 0.13
CA ALA A 129 12.11 1.89 1.47
C ALA A 129 13.23 1.68 2.52
N ALA A 130 14.01 0.60 2.39
CA ALA A 130 15.17 0.36 3.25
C ALA A 130 16.25 1.44 3.05
N VAL A 131 16.56 1.78 1.80
CA VAL A 131 17.48 2.87 1.47
C VAL A 131 16.98 4.21 2.02
N ALA A 132 15.68 4.51 1.86
CA ALA A 132 15.08 5.72 2.39
C ALA A 132 15.12 5.78 3.92
N GLY A 133 14.84 4.66 4.61
CA GLY A 133 14.92 4.54 6.06
C GLY A 133 16.33 4.82 6.59
N LEU A 134 17.35 4.20 5.98
CA LEU A 134 18.76 4.47 6.31
C LEU A 134 19.16 5.92 6.01
N LYS A 135 18.66 6.48 4.89
CA LYS A 135 18.90 7.88 4.52
C LYS A 135 18.28 8.85 5.53
N GLY A 136 17.22 8.44 6.26
CA GLY A 136 16.68 9.19 7.38
C GLY A 136 17.74 9.61 8.40
N PHE A 137 18.63 8.68 8.79
CA PHE A 137 19.73 8.98 9.71
C PHE A 137 20.74 9.98 9.14
N TYR A 138 20.93 10.03 7.82
CA TYR A 138 21.74 11.08 7.21
C TYR A 138 21.13 12.46 7.44
N TYR A 139 19.81 12.60 7.24
CA TYR A 139 19.11 13.88 7.45
C TYR A 139 19.10 14.34 8.91
N GLN A 140 19.16 13.40 9.86
CA GLN A 140 19.21 13.72 11.29
C GLN A 140 20.62 14.09 11.79
N ARG A 141 21.68 14.05 10.98
CA ARG A 141 23.06 14.34 11.45
C ARG A 141 23.21 15.76 11.98
N VAL A 142 23.82 15.89 13.15
CA VAL A 142 24.09 17.17 13.82
C VAL A 142 25.57 17.56 13.72
N SER A 143 25.90 18.82 13.99
CA SER A 143 27.26 19.39 14.01
C SER A 143 28.00 19.38 12.67
N MET A 144 27.31 19.05 11.58
CA MET A 144 27.88 19.02 10.24
C MET A 144 26.86 19.45 9.18
N PRO A 145 27.31 19.97 8.03
CA PRO A 145 26.40 20.29 6.94
C PRO A 145 25.78 19.02 6.37
N LEU A 146 24.52 19.13 5.95
CA LEU A 146 23.94 18.18 5.02
C LEU A 146 24.26 18.66 3.61
N GLU A 147 25.20 17.99 2.95
CA GLU A 147 25.68 18.39 1.65
C GLU A 147 24.63 18.17 0.55
N ALA A 148 24.53 19.11 -0.39
CA ALA A 148 23.55 19.05 -1.47
C ALA A 148 23.63 17.77 -2.31
N ARG A 149 24.84 17.21 -2.52
CA ARG A 149 25.02 15.94 -3.25
C ARG A 149 24.32 14.74 -2.60
N TYR A 150 24.10 14.76 -1.28
CA TYR A 150 23.45 13.68 -0.55
C TYR A 150 22.02 14.04 -0.12
N ALA A 151 21.78 15.31 0.24
CA ALA A 151 20.50 15.79 0.75
C ALA A 151 19.56 16.38 -0.31
N GLY A 152 20.04 16.67 -1.52
CA GLY A 152 19.25 17.36 -2.55
C GLY A 152 18.65 18.67 -2.01
N LYS A 153 17.35 18.88 -2.23
CA LYS A 153 16.62 20.07 -1.76
C LYS A 153 16.55 20.23 -0.23
N TRP A 154 16.90 19.20 0.53
CA TRP A 154 16.89 19.21 2.00
C TRP A 154 18.28 19.50 2.59
N HIS A 155 19.21 19.99 1.77
CA HIS A 155 20.53 20.38 2.24
C HIS A 155 20.44 21.53 3.25
N ARG A 156 21.39 21.59 4.17
CA ARG A 156 21.48 22.67 5.16
C ARG A 156 22.91 22.81 5.69
N SER A 157 23.24 23.99 6.20
CA SER A 157 24.46 24.22 6.96
C SER A 157 24.50 23.37 8.24
N ALA A 158 25.69 23.29 8.86
CA ALA A 158 25.84 22.67 10.16
C ALA A 158 24.97 23.39 11.20
N GLY A 159 24.28 22.62 12.04
CA GLY A 159 23.55 23.12 13.19
C GLY A 159 24.11 22.45 14.46
N HIS A 160 24.09 23.17 15.57
CA HIS A 160 24.56 22.71 16.88
C HIS A 160 25.96 22.07 16.79
N PRO A 161 27.04 22.86 16.67
CA PRO A 161 28.40 22.32 16.65
C PRO A 161 28.71 21.53 17.92
N ASP A 162 28.08 21.88 19.05
CA ASP A 162 28.21 21.22 20.35
C ASP A 162 29.64 21.21 20.90
N ASP A 163 30.43 22.21 20.53
CA ASP A 163 31.79 22.41 21.06
C ASP A 163 31.78 22.87 22.53
N VAL A 164 30.71 23.54 22.95
CA VAL A 164 30.55 24.09 24.30
C VAL A 164 29.15 23.75 24.82
N VAL A 165 29.03 22.62 25.52
CA VAL A 165 27.79 22.16 26.17
C VAL A 165 27.93 22.25 27.67
N TYR A 166 27.09 23.05 28.32
CA TYR A 166 27.11 23.23 29.77
C TYR A 166 26.52 22.02 30.50
N ILE A 167 27.16 21.62 31.59
CA ILE A 167 26.65 20.60 32.50
C ILE A 167 25.60 21.22 33.41
N HIS A 168 24.35 20.81 33.23
CA HIS A 168 23.25 21.20 34.11
C HIS A 168 23.46 20.64 35.53
N PRO A 169 23.05 21.35 36.61
CA PRO A 169 23.20 20.86 37.99
C PRO A 169 22.66 19.44 38.24
N SER A 170 21.59 19.04 37.56
CA SER A 170 21.02 17.69 37.69
C SER A 170 21.86 16.58 37.04
N ALA A 171 22.84 16.94 36.21
CA ALA A 171 23.76 16.02 35.53
C ALA A 171 25.20 16.14 36.06
N ALA A 172 25.41 16.94 37.11
CA ALA A 172 26.74 17.18 37.66
C ALA A 172 27.30 15.94 38.35
N SER A 173 28.60 15.71 38.18
CA SER A 173 29.38 14.73 38.93
C SER A 173 30.66 15.39 39.47
N LYS A 174 31.46 14.64 40.24
CA LYS A 174 32.76 15.13 40.71
C LYS A 174 33.70 15.45 39.53
N GLU A 175 33.63 14.66 38.47
CA GLU A 175 34.42 14.80 37.24
C GLU A 175 33.85 15.86 36.29
N ARG A 176 32.54 16.17 36.42
CA ARG A 176 31.82 17.14 35.59
C ARG A 176 30.97 18.07 36.46
N PRO A 177 31.58 19.08 37.09
CA PRO A 177 30.84 20.01 37.96
C PRO A 177 29.77 20.79 37.18
N ALA A 178 28.72 21.23 37.86
CA ALA A 178 27.68 22.08 37.27
C ALA A 178 28.29 23.37 36.69
N GLY A 179 27.84 23.78 35.51
CA GLY A 179 28.35 24.96 34.81
C GLY A 179 29.70 24.77 34.11
N SER A 180 30.39 23.65 34.33
CA SER A 180 31.50 23.24 33.46
C SER A 180 30.98 22.89 32.06
N THR A 181 31.88 22.86 31.07
CA THR A 181 31.52 22.61 29.67
C THR A 181 32.19 21.36 29.14
N ILE A 182 31.50 20.67 28.23
CA ILE A 182 32.05 19.55 27.47
C ILE A 182 31.84 19.80 25.96
N SER A 183 32.73 19.24 25.15
CA SER A 183 32.57 19.18 23.69
C SER A 183 31.98 17.82 23.32
N THR A 184 30.87 17.83 22.57
CA THR A 184 30.15 16.63 22.15
C THR A 184 29.64 16.71 20.70
N PRO A 185 30.48 17.07 19.72
CA PRO A 185 30.04 17.20 18.33
C PRO A 185 29.54 15.88 17.74
N GLY A 186 28.67 15.99 16.75
CA GLY A 186 28.11 14.87 16.01
C GLY A 186 26.96 14.16 16.71
N GLY A 187 26.58 13.01 16.13
CA GLY A 187 25.38 12.26 16.50
C GLY A 187 24.19 12.62 15.61
N TRP A 188 22.99 12.38 16.15
CA TRP A 188 21.72 12.63 15.47
C TRP A 188 20.77 13.43 16.35
N TYR A 189 20.01 14.32 15.73
CA TYR A 189 18.76 14.79 16.30
C TYR A 189 17.82 13.59 16.45
N ASP A 190 17.28 13.41 17.65
CA ASP A 190 16.59 12.17 18.02
C ASP A 190 15.21 12.05 17.38
N ALA A 191 14.49 13.16 17.26
CA ALA A 191 13.16 13.19 16.65
C ALA A 191 12.94 14.50 15.87
N GLY A 192 11.77 15.12 16.05
CA GLY A 192 11.42 16.40 15.43
C GLY A 192 12.04 17.62 16.13
N ASP A 193 12.65 17.43 17.29
CA ASP A 193 13.41 18.43 18.02
C ASP A 193 14.92 18.34 17.73
N TYR A 194 15.72 19.21 18.36
CA TYR A 194 17.16 19.30 18.13
C TYR A 194 18.02 18.69 19.23
N ASN A 195 17.44 17.92 20.17
CA ASN A 195 18.20 17.29 21.23
C ASN A 195 18.77 15.92 20.80
N LYS A 196 19.71 15.42 21.61
CA LYS A 196 20.40 14.13 21.43
C LYS A 196 20.24 13.30 22.69
N TYR A 197 19.84 12.04 22.55
CA TYR A 197 19.60 11.16 23.70
C TYR A 197 20.40 9.87 23.59
N MET A 198 21.25 9.61 24.60
CA MET A 198 22.10 8.41 24.62
C MET A 198 21.31 7.11 24.69
N VAL A 199 20.22 7.08 25.46
CA VAL A 199 19.41 5.86 25.64
C VAL A 199 18.79 5.42 24.31
N ASN A 200 18.15 6.34 23.58
CA ASN A 200 17.51 6.04 22.31
C ASN A 200 18.53 5.84 21.17
N SER A 201 19.65 6.58 21.20
CA SER A 201 20.77 6.34 20.28
C SER A 201 21.38 4.95 20.44
N GLY A 202 21.43 4.43 21.67
CA GLY A 202 21.96 3.10 21.97
C GLY A 202 21.18 1.99 21.27
N ILE A 203 19.84 1.97 21.41
CA ILE A 203 19.01 0.98 20.71
C ILE A 203 19.05 1.19 19.20
N SER A 204 19.03 2.44 18.72
CA SER A 204 19.10 2.75 17.28
C SER A 204 20.37 2.20 16.64
N MET A 205 21.54 2.45 17.25
CA MET A 205 22.82 1.89 16.81
C MET A 205 22.85 0.37 16.91
N GLY A 206 22.36 -0.19 18.03
CA GLY A 206 22.29 -1.64 18.22
C GLY A 206 21.48 -2.34 17.14
N THR A 207 20.31 -1.79 16.78
CA THR A 207 19.47 -2.31 15.69
C THR A 207 20.16 -2.20 14.33
N MET A 208 20.78 -1.05 14.02
CA MET A 208 21.50 -0.88 12.75
C MET A 208 22.67 -1.86 12.61
N LEU A 209 23.46 -2.05 13.68
CA LEU A 209 24.58 -2.98 13.70
C LEU A 209 24.13 -4.43 13.64
N SER A 210 23.00 -4.77 14.27
CA SER A 210 22.43 -6.13 14.18
C SER A 210 21.88 -6.45 12.78
N ALA A 211 21.55 -5.43 11.98
CA ALA A 211 21.05 -5.61 10.62
C ALA A 211 22.16 -5.71 9.56
N TYR A 212 23.37 -5.24 9.88
CA TYR A 212 24.57 -5.30 9.03
C TYR A 212 25.21 -6.69 9.08
#